data_AF-A0AA88L6J7-F1
#
_entry.id   AF-A0AA88L6J7-F1
#
_cell.length_a   1.000
_cell.length_b   1.000
_cell.length_c   1.000
_cell.angle_alpha   90.00
_cell.angle_beta   90.00
_cell.angle_gamma   90.00
#
_symmetry.space_group_name_H-M   'P 1'
#
loop_
_entity.id
_entity.type
_entity.pdbx_description
1 polymer ?
#
loop_
_entity_poly.entity_id
_entity_poly.type
_entity_poly.pdbx_seq_one_letter_code
_entity_poly.pdbx_strand_id
1 'polypeptide(L)'
;MNLVKLVLNIDALDDSKSTPDLEPLLEQYKELFSGIGKIQGKCKIHLKEGVVLTAYPARKVPIAMHEKLKQELNRLESLGIIEKVEEPTEWVNSMVLVEKKDGSVRLCIDPVDLNKAIKHPHYPIPTVEDAIPDLSGAKYFSKLHVTLGY
;
A
#
# COMPACT_ATOMS: atom_id res chain seq x y z
N MET A 1 13.26 0.82 -5.23
CA MET A 1 11.83 0.86 -4.82
C MET A 1 11.66 2.17 -4.08
N ASN A 2 10.80 3.06 -4.60
CA ASN A 2 10.77 4.47 -4.20
C ASN A 2 9.63 4.68 -3.22
N LEU A 3 9.89 5.20 -2.02
CA LEU A 3 8.87 5.43 -0.98
C LEU A 3 7.73 6.35 -1.47
N VAL A 4 8.06 7.32 -2.30
CA VAL A 4 7.11 8.13 -3.08
C VAL A 4 7.48 8.01 -4.56
N LYS A 5 6.49 7.82 -5.44
CA LYS A 5 6.67 8.03 -6.89
C LYS A 5 6.26 9.46 -7.21
N LEU A 6 7.23 10.29 -7.57
CA LEU A 6 6.95 11.58 -8.19
C LEU A 6 6.42 11.30 -9.60
N VAL A 7 5.18 11.71 -9.88
CA VAL A 7 4.66 11.75 -11.24
C VAL A 7 4.73 13.21 -11.68
N LEU A 8 5.82 13.57 -12.34
CA LEU A 8 5.91 14.85 -13.03
C LEU A 8 5.07 14.75 -14.30
N ASN A 9 3.84 15.26 -14.26
CA ASN A 9 3.17 15.70 -15.46
C ASN A 9 3.08 17.21 -15.37
N ILE A 10 3.90 17.91 -16.16
CA ILE A 10 3.82 19.36 -16.27
C ILE A 10 2.94 19.63 -17.46
N ASP A 11 1.62 19.62 -17.24
CA ASP A 11 0.69 20.19 -18.19
C ASP A 11 0.66 21.70 -17.93
N ALA A 12 1.54 22.43 -18.62
CA ALA A 12 1.48 23.89 -18.60
C ALA A 12 0.21 24.30 -19.36
N LEU A 13 -0.71 24.99 -18.69
CA LEU A 13 -1.85 25.64 -19.36
C LEU A 13 -1.40 26.84 -20.23
N ASP A 14 -0.13 27.21 -20.16
CA ASP A 14 0.49 28.35 -20.81
C ASP A 14 1.94 28.00 -21.14
N ASP A 15 2.24 27.76 -22.42
CA ASP A 15 3.56 27.35 -22.97
C ASP A 15 4.68 28.38 -22.73
N SER A 16 4.36 29.54 -22.13
CA SER A 16 5.25 30.68 -21.95
C SER A 16 6.11 30.66 -20.67
N LYS A 17 5.95 29.67 -19.77
CA LYS A 17 6.66 29.65 -18.47
C LYS A 17 7.63 28.47 -18.35
N SER A 18 8.89 28.78 -17.99
CA SER A 18 9.92 27.78 -17.74
C SER A 18 9.52 26.85 -16.59
N THR A 19 9.72 25.55 -16.78
CA THR A 19 9.61 24.56 -15.71
C THR A 19 10.58 24.88 -14.58
N PRO A 20 10.13 24.97 -13.31
CA PRO A 20 11.03 25.20 -12.19
C PRO A 20 12.01 24.02 -12.06
N ASP A 21 13.28 24.34 -11.77
CA ASP A 21 14.28 23.32 -11.45
C ASP A 21 13.95 22.69 -10.09
N LEU A 22 13.71 21.38 -10.10
CA LEU A 22 13.35 20.60 -8.91
C LEU A 22 14.53 19.80 -8.35
N GLU A 23 15.69 19.78 -9.01
CA GLU A 23 16.83 18.98 -8.57
C GLU A 23 17.27 19.29 -7.13
N PRO A 24 17.38 20.56 -6.69
CA PRO A 24 17.75 20.87 -5.31
C PRO A 24 16.75 20.33 -4.29
N LEU A 25 15.45 20.35 -4.65
CA LEU A 25 14.37 19.86 -3.79
C LEU A 25 14.38 18.33 -3.70
N LEU A 26 14.62 17.65 -4.81
CA LEU A 26 14.70 16.19 -4.83
C LEU A 26 15.93 15.68 -4.09
N GLU A 27 17.06 16.39 -4.16
CA GLU A 27 18.26 16.07 -3.39
C GLU A 27 18.05 16.33 -1.89
N GLN A 28 17.37 17.42 -1.53
CA GLN A 28 17.03 17.75 -0.15
C GLN A 28 16.18 16.67 0.52
N TYR A 29 15.24 16.06 -0.22
CA TYR A 29 14.29 15.07 0.28
C TYR A 29 14.54 13.66 -0.27
N LYS A 30 15.76 13.34 -0.67
CA LYS A 30 16.11 12.07 -1.33
C LYS A 30 15.70 10.83 -0.52
N GLU A 31 15.71 10.95 0.81
CA GLU A 31 15.29 9.90 1.73
C GLU A 31 13.80 9.55 1.55
N LEU A 32 12.95 10.53 1.21
CA LEU A 32 11.52 10.32 0.93
C LEU A 32 11.27 9.50 -0.34
N PHE A 33 12.30 9.33 -1.17
CA PHE A 33 12.25 8.54 -2.40
C PHE A 33 12.98 7.20 -2.27
N SER A 34 13.41 6.83 -1.07
CA SER A 34 14.13 5.57 -0.80
C SER A 34 13.37 4.66 0.16
N GLY A 35 13.27 3.37 -0.15
CA GLY A 35 12.63 2.37 0.71
C GLY A 35 11.10 2.35 0.64
N ILE A 36 10.46 1.81 1.69
CA ILE A 36 9.00 1.63 1.82
C ILE A 36 8.42 2.46 2.98
N GLY A 37 9.30 3.00 3.84
CA GLY A 37 8.90 3.86 4.95
C GLY A 37 8.14 3.08 6.02
N LYS A 38 7.92 3.71 7.18
CA LYS A 38 7.19 3.11 8.28
C LYS A 38 6.55 4.20 9.12
N ILE A 39 5.22 4.23 9.15
CA ILE A 39 4.48 5.10 10.07
C ILE A 39 4.68 4.56 11.49
N GLN A 40 5.05 5.44 12.42
CA GLN A 40 5.24 5.06 13.81
C GLN A 40 3.90 4.78 14.49
N GLY A 41 3.87 3.78 15.38
CA GLY A 41 2.68 3.38 16.12
C GLY A 41 2.19 1.98 15.74
N LYS A 42 1.13 1.54 16.43
CA LYS A 42 0.46 0.27 16.16
C LYS A 42 -0.94 0.55 15.62
N CYS A 43 -1.30 -0.04 14.49
CA CYS A 43 -2.67 -0.04 14.01
C CYS A 43 -3.50 -0.99 14.87
N LYS A 44 -4.61 -0.49 15.46
CA LYS A 44 -5.52 -1.31 16.25
C LYS A 44 -6.79 -1.60 15.45
N ILE A 45 -7.00 -2.88 15.14
CA ILE A 45 -8.23 -3.36 14.51
C ILE A 45 -9.25 -3.66 15.62
N HIS A 46 -10.44 -3.07 15.51
CA HIS A 46 -11.55 -3.32 16.43
C HIS A 46 -12.46 -4.39 15.86
N LEU A 47 -12.81 -5.39 16.66
CA LEU A 47 -13.76 -6.44 16.26
C LEU A 47 -15.16 -6.11 16.79
N LYS A 48 -16.18 -6.62 16.11
CA LYS A 48 -17.56 -6.66 16.61
C LYS A 48 -17.65 -7.64 17.79
N GLU A 49 -18.63 -7.44 18.66
CA GLU A 49 -18.90 -8.37 19.76
C GLU A 49 -19.45 -9.70 19.23
N GLY A 50 -19.06 -10.81 19.87
CA GLY A 50 -19.55 -12.14 19.53
C GLY A 50 -19.02 -12.73 18.21
N VAL A 51 -17.94 -12.18 17.65
CA VAL A 51 -17.31 -12.74 16.45
C VAL A 51 -16.70 -14.10 16.74
N VAL A 52 -17.01 -15.08 15.88
CA VAL A 52 -16.32 -16.37 15.85
C VAL A 52 -15.03 -16.22 15.05
N LEU A 53 -13.90 -16.54 15.69
CA LEU A 53 -12.60 -16.49 15.03
C LEU A 53 -12.44 -17.67 14.07
N THR A 54 -11.84 -17.41 12.91
CA THR A 54 -11.68 -18.42 11.85
C THR A 54 -10.21 -18.68 11.54
N ALA A 55 -9.81 -19.94 11.55
CA ALA A 55 -8.49 -20.40 11.11
C ALA A 55 -8.63 -21.29 9.87
N TYR A 56 -8.26 -20.76 8.71
CA TYR A 56 -8.26 -21.51 7.45
C TYR A 56 -6.92 -22.21 7.22
N PRO A 57 -6.92 -23.43 6.63
CA PRO A 57 -5.69 -24.07 6.19
C PRO A 57 -5.07 -23.33 4.99
N ALA A 58 -3.77 -23.53 4.77
CA ALA A 58 -3.08 -22.99 3.61
C ALA A 58 -3.69 -23.53 2.30
N ARG A 59 -3.94 -22.64 1.32
CA ARG A 59 -4.41 -23.06 0.00
C ARG A 59 -3.30 -23.76 -0.77
N LYS A 60 -3.68 -24.75 -1.58
CA LYS A 60 -2.76 -25.42 -2.49
C LYS A 60 -2.31 -24.43 -3.57
N VAL A 61 -1.00 -24.28 -3.73
CA VAL A 61 -0.38 -23.45 -4.76
C VAL A 61 0.22 -24.37 -5.83
N PRO A 62 0.03 -24.08 -7.13
CA PRO A 62 0.67 -24.84 -8.21
C PRO A 62 2.19 -24.88 -8.05
N ILE A 63 2.80 -26.03 -8.33
CA ILE A 63 4.25 -26.27 -8.15
C ILE A 63 5.08 -25.22 -8.90
N ALA A 64 4.67 -24.85 -10.11
CA ALA A 64 5.34 -23.83 -10.92
C ALA A 64 5.45 -22.45 -10.25
N MET A 65 4.62 -22.17 -9.25
CA MET A 65 4.61 -20.89 -8.53
C MET A 65 5.31 -20.93 -7.18
N HIS A 66 5.76 -22.10 -6.71
CA HIS A 66 6.36 -22.25 -5.36
C HIS A 66 7.60 -21.38 -5.19
N GLU A 67 8.48 -21.37 -6.19
CA GLU A 67 9.71 -20.59 -6.13
C GLU A 67 9.43 -19.09 -6.13
N LYS A 68 8.53 -18.62 -7.01
CA LYS A 68 8.10 -17.21 -7.05
C LYS A 68 7.46 -16.78 -5.72
N LEU A 69 6.62 -17.64 -5.14
CA LEU A 69 5.98 -17.39 -3.85
C LEU A 69 7.01 -17.28 -2.72
N LYS A 70 7.97 -18.21 -2.67
CA LYS A 70 9.03 -18.19 -1.66
C LYS A 70 9.89 -16.93 -1.74
N GLN A 71 10.25 -16.53 -2.96
CA GLN A 71 11.00 -15.30 -3.20
C GLN A 71 10.23 -14.07 -2.74
N GLU A 72 8.92 -13.99 -3.02
CA GLU A 72 8.10 -12.87 -2.58
C GLU A 72 7.91 -12.84 -1.06
N LEU A 73 7.71 -13.99 -0.40
CA LEU A 73 7.65 -14.07 1.07
C LEU A 73 8.95 -13.58 1.71
N ASN A 74 10.10 -14.06 1.23
CA ASN A 74 11.41 -13.62 1.72
C ASN A 74 11.61 -12.10 1.50
N ARG A 75 11.16 -11.58 0.36
CA ARG A 75 11.22 -10.14 0.07
C ARG A 75 10.37 -9.35 1.05
N LEU A 76 9.12 -9.75 1.31
CA LEU A 76 8.24 -9.07 2.26
C LEU A 76 8.76 -9.14 3.71
N GLU A 77 9.34 -10.27 4.11
CA GLU A 77 9.97 -10.45 5.43
C GLU A 77 11.21 -9.55 5.58
N SER A 78 12.11 -9.53 4.59
CA SER A 78 13.30 -8.66 4.61
C SER A 78 12.98 -7.16 4.59
N LEU A 79 11.81 -6.78 4.06
CA LEU A 79 11.29 -5.41 4.11
C LEU A 79 10.56 -5.09 5.42
N GLY A 80 10.38 -6.08 6.30
CA GLY A 80 9.67 -5.92 7.57
C GLY A 80 8.16 -5.68 7.41
N ILE A 81 7.57 -6.10 6.28
CA ILE A 81 6.13 -5.98 6.01
C ILE A 81 5.35 -7.12 6.67
N ILE A 82 5.95 -8.32 6.70
CA ILE A 82 5.41 -9.50 7.37
C ILE A 82 6.45 -10.10 8.30
N GLU A 83 6.00 -10.90 9.26
CA GLU A 83 6.84 -11.66 10.16
C GLU A 83 6.30 -13.09 10.32
N LYS A 84 7.17 -14.02 10.71
CA LYS A 84 6.77 -15.39 11.01
C LYS A 84 6.07 -15.45 12.36
N VAL A 85 5.00 -16.24 12.41
CA VAL A 85 4.31 -16.59 13.66
C VAL A 85 4.45 -18.09 13.85
N GLU A 86 5.18 -18.50 14.89
CA GLU A 86 5.44 -19.92 15.20
C GLU A 86 4.46 -20.46 16.24
N GLU A 87 3.83 -19.57 17.01
CA GLU A 87 2.85 -19.93 18.02
C GLU A 87 1.46 -20.19 17.42
N PRO A 88 0.63 -21.03 18.05
CA PRO A 88 -0.76 -21.21 17.66
C PRO A 88 -1.53 -19.88 17.65
N THR A 89 -2.33 -19.67 16.61
CA THR A 89 -3.19 -18.49 16.49
C THR A 89 -4.64 -18.90 16.28
N GLU A 90 -5.55 -18.13 16.84
CA GLU A 90 -6.99 -18.36 16.70
C GLU A 90 -7.55 -17.85 15.36
N TRP A 91 -6.74 -17.07 14.61
CA TRP A 91 -7.14 -16.45 13.35
C TRP A 91 -6.11 -16.66 12.25
N VAL A 92 -6.53 -17.28 11.14
CA VAL A 92 -5.71 -17.48 9.95
C VAL A 92 -6.57 -17.23 8.71
N ASN A 93 -6.18 -16.24 7.90
CA ASN A 93 -6.82 -15.99 6.61
C ASN A 93 -6.17 -16.85 5.53
N SER A 94 -6.97 -17.25 4.53
CA SER A 94 -6.42 -17.87 3.32
C SER A 94 -5.52 -16.91 2.55
N MET A 95 -4.49 -17.44 1.91
CA MET A 95 -3.60 -16.71 1.02
C MET A 95 -3.98 -16.94 -0.46
N VAL A 96 -3.92 -15.88 -1.25
CA VAL A 96 -4.18 -15.87 -2.69
C VAL A 96 -2.96 -15.32 -3.41
N LEU A 97 -2.58 -15.96 -4.50
CA LEU A 97 -1.46 -15.56 -5.35
C LEU A 97 -1.99 -15.06 -6.69
N VAL A 98 -1.58 -13.86 -7.08
CA VAL A 98 -1.98 -13.26 -8.36
C VAL A 98 -0.72 -12.99 -9.17
N GLU A 99 -0.65 -13.52 -10.39
CA GLU A 99 0.44 -13.19 -11.31
C GLU A 99 0.19 -11.82 -11.94
N LYS A 100 1.20 -10.96 -11.90
CA LYS A 100 1.18 -9.66 -12.56
C LYS A 100 1.58 -9.81 -14.02
N LYS A 101 1.26 -8.78 -14.81
CA LYS A 101 1.64 -8.72 -16.24
C LYS A 101 3.15 -8.77 -16.47
N ASP A 102 3.95 -8.34 -15.49
CA ASP A 102 5.42 -8.39 -15.54
C ASP A 102 6.00 -9.77 -15.15
N GLY A 103 5.16 -10.76 -14.88
CA GLY A 103 5.56 -12.11 -14.47
C GLY A 103 5.91 -12.26 -12.99
N SER A 104 5.91 -11.16 -12.22
CA SER A 104 6.03 -11.21 -10.76
C SER A 104 4.71 -11.66 -10.11
N VAL A 105 4.76 -12.08 -8.85
CA VAL A 105 3.57 -12.48 -8.10
C VAL A 105 3.20 -11.43 -7.06
N ARG A 106 1.90 -11.27 -6.82
CA ARG A 106 1.35 -10.47 -5.73
C ARG A 106 0.70 -11.40 -4.72
N LEU A 107 1.16 -11.31 -3.48
CA LEU A 107 0.54 -11.97 -2.35
C LEU A 107 -0.68 -11.18 -1.87
N CYS A 108 -1.80 -11.84 -1.65
CA CYS A 108 -2.99 -11.25 -1.08
C CYS A 108 -3.55 -12.16 0.01
N ILE A 109 -4.11 -11.57 1.06
CA ILE A 109 -4.99 -12.30 1.97
C ILE A 109 -6.39 -12.34 1.35
N ASP A 110 -7.16 -13.38 1.64
CA ASP A 110 -8.61 -13.41 1.45
C ASP A 110 -9.28 -12.96 2.75
N PRO A 111 -9.73 -11.69 2.86
CA PRO A 111 -10.14 -11.10 4.12
C PRO A 111 -11.66 -11.18 4.33
N VAL A 112 -12.38 -12.05 3.62
CA VAL A 112 -13.85 -12.04 3.63
C VAL A 112 -14.43 -12.10 5.04
N ASP A 113 -13.96 -13.01 5.90
CA ASP A 113 -14.48 -13.13 7.26
C ASP A 113 -13.88 -12.09 8.21
N LEU A 114 -12.63 -11.67 7.97
CA LEU A 114 -12.01 -10.56 8.69
C LEU A 114 -12.82 -9.26 8.49
N ASN A 115 -13.20 -8.94 7.26
CA ASN A 115 -13.96 -7.75 6.93
C ASN A 115 -15.37 -7.74 7.56
N LYS A 116 -16.00 -8.92 7.72
CA LYS A 116 -17.27 -9.06 8.43
C LYS A 116 -17.11 -8.86 9.94
N ALA A 117 -16.00 -9.33 10.49
CA ALA A 117 -15.66 -9.25 11.91
C ALA A 117 -15.27 -7.84 12.37
N ILE A 118 -14.64 -7.05 11.49
CA ILE A 118 -14.15 -5.71 11.84
C ILE A 118 -15.32 -4.73 12.11
N LYS A 119 -15.19 -3.97 13.20
CA LYS A 119 -15.94 -2.74 13.45
C LYS A 119 -15.22 -1.59 12.75
N HIS A 120 -15.68 -1.25 11.55
CA HIS A 120 -15.05 -0.23 10.72
C HIS A 120 -15.17 1.16 11.37
N PRO A 121 -14.04 1.88 11.57
CA PRO A 121 -14.11 3.27 12.01
C PRO A 121 -14.75 4.12 10.91
N HIS A 122 -15.60 5.06 11.30
CA HIS A 122 -16.18 6.01 10.35
C HIS A 122 -15.22 7.18 10.16
N TYR A 123 -14.43 7.13 9.10
CA TYR A 123 -13.55 8.22 8.68
C TYR A 123 -14.03 8.74 7.32
N PRO A 124 -14.62 9.94 7.24
CA PRO A 124 -15.07 10.50 5.97
C PRO A 124 -13.86 10.86 5.12
N ILE A 125 -13.74 10.23 3.95
CA ILE A 125 -12.77 10.62 2.94
C ILE A 125 -13.44 11.70 2.08
N PRO A 126 -12.84 12.90 1.93
CA PRO A 126 -13.41 13.95 1.11
C PRO A 126 -13.54 13.48 -0.34
N THR A 127 -14.64 13.87 -0.97
CA THR A 127 -14.85 13.65 -2.40
C THR A 127 -13.97 14.61 -3.21
N VAL A 128 -13.91 14.39 -4.53
CA VAL A 128 -13.20 15.31 -5.42
C VAL A 128 -13.89 16.67 -5.41
N GLU A 129 -15.23 16.67 -5.38
CA GLU A 129 -16.06 17.86 -5.32
C GLU A 129 -15.82 18.67 -4.03
N ASP A 130 -15.60 17.99 -2.90
CA ASP A 130 -15.25 18.64 -1.63
C ASP A 130 -13.87 19.31 -1.69
N ALA A 131 -12.93 18.74 -2.45
CA ALA A 131 -11.55 19.23 -2.53
C ALA A 131 -11.32 20.33 -3.59
N ILE A 132 -12.14 20.39 -4.65
CA ILE A 132 -11.98 21.36 -5.74
C ILE A 132 -11.98 22.83 -5.26
N PRO A 133 -12.87 23.27 -4.35
CA PRO A 133 -12.89 24.65 -3.87
C PRO A 133 -11.54 25.09 -3.26
N ASP A 134 -10.85 24.19 -2.56
CA ASP A 134 -9.56 24.46 -1.93
C ASP A 134 -8.43 24.70 -2.95
N LEU A 135 -8.64 24.28 -4.20
CA LEU A 135 -7.70 24.46 -5.31
C LEU A 135 -7.96 25.74 -6.11
N SER A 136 -8.99 26.51 -5.76
CA SER A 136 -9.36 27.73 -6.50
C SER A 136 -8.23 28.76 -6.49
N GLY A 137 -7.87 29.25 -7.68
CA GLY A 137 -6.81 30.24 -7.86
C GLY A 137 -5.38 29.66 -7.81
N ALA A 138 -5.21 28.37 -7.54
CA ALA A 138 -3.91 27.70 -7.67
C ALA A 138 -3.44 27.71 -9.13
N LYS A 139 -2.15 27.99 -9.34
CA LYS A 139 -1.52 28.10 -10.67
C LYS A 139 -0.58 26.94 -11.00
N TYR A 140 -0.16 26.20 -9.98
CA TYR A 140 0.78 25.10 -10.08
C TYR A 140 0.28 23.97 -9.19
N PHE A 141 0.35 22.75 -9.70
CA PHE A 141 -0.04 21.54 -8.99
C PHE A 141 1.12 20.55 -8.99
N SER A 142 1.26 19.79 -7.92
CA SER A 142 2.18 18.66 -7.85
C SER A 142 1.43 17.44 -7.34
N LYS A 143 1.80 16.27 -7.85
CA LYS A 143 1.19 15.00 -7.46
C LYS A 143 2.25 14.08 -6.87
N LEU A 144 2.05 13.74 -5.61
CA LEU A 144 2.88 12.78 -4.89
C LEU A 144 2.07 11.49 -4.69
N HIS A 145 2.68 10.35 -4.99
CA HIS A 145 2.07 9.04 -4.75
C HIS A 145 2.93 8.25 -3.78
N VAL A 146 2.37 7.88 -2.63
CA VAL A 146 3.06 7.01 -1.67
C VAL A 146 3.04 5.58 -2.20
N THR A 147 4.23 5.02 -2.44
CA THR A 147 4.39 3.66 -2.91
C THR A 147 4.13 2.69 -1.77
N LEU A 148 3.24 1.70 -2.01
CA LEU A 148 2.87 0.70 -0.99
C LEU A 148 2.32 1.35 0.30
N GLY A 149 1.61 2.48 0.18
CA GLY A 149 0.94 3.17 1.28
C GLY A 149 -0.33 2.44 1.73
N TYR A 150 -0.15 1.30 2.42
CA TYR A 150 -1.21 0.53 3.07
C TYR A 150 -1.50 1.03 4.49
#